data_AF-A0A966QP41-F1
#
_entry.id   AF-A0A966QP41-F1
#
_cell.length_a   1.000
_cell.length_b   1.000
_cell.length_c   1.000
_cell.angle_alpha   90.00
_cell.angle_beta   90.00
_cell.angle_gamma   90.00
#
_symmetry.space_group_name_H-M   'P 1'
#
loop_
_entity.id
_entity.type
_entity.pdbx_description
1 polymer ?
#
loop_
_entity_poly.entity_id
_entity_poly.type
_entity_poly.pdbx_seq_one_letter_code
_entity_poly.pdbx_strand_id
1 'polypeptide(L)'
;MAQPTSRQLNQQTIRFRIRPDGRVEETVEGVAGAACESLSERIESRVGSVQRRVPTSEAYLAADQGVHQQTPAYDTATGWMSKS
;
A
#
# COMPACT_ATOMS: atom_id res chain seq x y z
N MET A 1 -13.10 -29.09 -9.08
CA MET A 1 -12.95 -27.72 -9.60
C MET A 1 -12.94 -26.79 -8.39
N ALA A 2 -11.78 -26.31 -7.97
CA ALA A 2 -11.67 -25.46 -6.79
C ALA A 2 -12.21 -24.06 -7.14
N GLN A 3 -13.23 -23.59 -6.42
CA GLN A 3 -13.66 -22.20 -6.51
C GLN A 3 -12.47 -21.30 -6.14
N PRO A 4 -12.21 -20.21 -6.88
CA PRO A 4 -11.25 -19.21 -6.41
C PRO A 4 -11.76 -18.69 -5.08
N THR A 5 -11.00 -18.93 -4.03
CA THR A 5 -11.28 -18.41 -2.69
C THR A 5 -11.47 -16.90 -2.81
N SER A 6 -12.60 -16.42 -2.30
CA SER A 6 -12.91 -15.00 -2.14
C SER A 6 -11.64 -14.26 -1.72
N ARG A 7 -11.17 -13.34 -2.58
CA ARG A 7 -10.07 -12.42 -2.27
C ARG A 7 -10.31 -11.90 -0.86
N GLN A 8 -9.43 -12.27 0.06
CA GLN A 8 -9.45 -11.78 1.43
C GLN A 8 -9.41 -10.25 1.35
N LEU A 9 -10.42 -9.58 1.91
CA LEU A 9 -10.68 -8.14 1.81
C LEU A 9 -9.56 -7.23 2.41
N ASN A 10 -8.43 -7.82 2.81
CA ASN A 10 -7.32 -7.16 3.49
C ASN A 10 -6.00 -7.23 2.70
N GLN A 11 -5.99 -7.80 1.49
CA GLN A 11 -4.78 -7.85 0.66
C GLN A 11 -4.75 -6.69 -0.32
N GLN A 12 -3.77 -5.81 -0.13
CA GLN A 12 -3.42 -4.75 -1.07
C GLN A 12 -2.32 -5.26 -1.99
N THR A 13 -2.44 -4.99 -3.30
CA THR A 13 -1.46 -5.45 -4.29
C THR A 13 -1.12 -4.31 -5.24
N ILE A 14 0.17 -4.14 -5.52
CA ILE A 14 0.65 -3.31 -6.63
C ILE A 14 1.32 -4.24 -7.63
N ARG A 15 0.79 -4.29 -8.86
CA ARG A 15 1.29 -5.14 -9.93
C ARG A 15 1.95 -4.30 -11.00
N PHE A 16 3.15 -4.70 -11.40
CA PHE A 16 3.91 -4.06 -12.47
C PHE A 16 3.99 -4.96 -13.70
N ARG A 17 3.75 -4.40 -14.87
CA ARG A 17 4.11 -4.99 -16.16
C ARG A 17 5.10 -4.09 -16.86
N ILE A 18 6.31 -4.60 -17.08
CA ILE A 18 7.34 -3.92 -17.86
C ILE A 18 7.16 -4.31 -19.32
N ARG A 19 6.93 -3.33 -20.18
CA ARG A 19 6.80 -3.49 -21.62
C ARG A 19 8.19 -3.47 -22.28
N PRO A 20 8.39 -4.14 -23.44
CA PRO A 20 9.67 -4.11 -24.16
C PRO A 20 10.12 -2.71 -24.60
N ASP A 21 9.19 -1.76 -24.74
CA ASP A 21 9.47 -0.35 -25.04
C ASP A 21 9.89 0.48 -23.81
N GLY A 22 10.09 -0.18 -22.66
CA GLY A 22 10.51 0.45 -21.41
C GLY A 22 9.37 1.08 -20.61
N ARG A 23 8.12 1.07 -21.11
CA ARG A 23 6.98 1.55 -20.33
C ARG A 23 6.64 0.59 -19.20
N VAL A 24 6.24 1.13 -18.06
CA VAL A 24 5.76 0.37 -16.91
C VAL A 24 4.27 0.62 -16.74
N GLU A 25 3.47 -0.44 -16.72
CA GLU A 25 2.05 -0.40 -16.36
C GLU A 25 1.90 -0.82 -14.90
N GLU A 26 1.30 0.03 -14.09
CA GLU A 26 0.98 -0.23 -12.69
C GLU A 26 -0.51 -0.54 -12.53
N THR A 27 -0.86 -1.50 -11.67
CA THR A 27 -2.23 -1.75 -11.22
C THR A 27 -2.26 -1.89 -9.72
N VAL A 28 -3.04 -1.03 -9.05
CA VAL A 28 -3.27 -1.06 -7.60
C VAL A 28 -4.63 -1.72 -7.34
N GLU A 29 -4.65 -2.76 -6.50
CA GLU A 29 -5.85 -3.52 -6.16
C GLU A 29 -6.04 -3.57 -4.64
N GLY A 30 -7.29 -3.55 -4.18
CA GLY A 30 -7.63 -3.68 -2.75
C GLY A 30 -7.45 -2.40 -1.92
N VAL A 31 -7.38 -1.23 -2.57
CA VAL A 31 -7.23 0.08 -1.91
C VAL A 31 -8.41 0.98 -2.29
N ALA A 32 -9.12 1.51 -1.29
CA ALA A 32 -10.27 2.38 -1.49
C ALA A 32 -9.89 3.85 -1.54
N GLY A 33 -10.55 4.60 -2.42
CA GLY A 33 -10.43 6.06 -2.49
C GLY A 33 -9.02 6.54 -2.82
N ALA A 34 -8.69 7.75 -2.34
CA ALA A 34 -7.41 8.42 -2.62
C ALA A 34 -6.19 7.75 -1.99
N ALA A 35 -6.38 6.75 -1.12
CA ALA A 35 -5.25 6.03 -0.51
C ALA A 35 -4.39 5.31 -1.56
N CYS A 36 -4.95 4.96 -2.72
CA CYS A 36 -4.19 4.32 -3.81
C CYS A 36 -3.07 5.22 -4.36
N GLU A 37 -3.30 6.53 -4.48
CA GLU A 37 -2.31 7.50 -4.97
C GLU A 37 -1.15 7.64 -3.98
N SER A 38 -1.46 7.79 -2.69
CA SER A 38 -0.43 7.89 -1.65
C SER A 38 0.42 6.62 -1.52
N LEU A 39 -0.18 5.46 -1.82
CA LEU A 39 0.49 4.17 -1.76
C LEU A 39 1.51 4.02 -2.91
N SER A 40 1.18 4.51 -4.11
CA SER A 40 2.02 4.35 -5.30
C SER A 40 3.08 5.44 -5.48
N GLU A 41 2.88 6.64 -4.91
CA GLU A 41 3.67 7.85 -5.17
C GLU A 41 5.19 7.62 -5.14
N ARG A 42 5.70 6.95 -4.09
CA ARG A 42 7.15 6.69 -3.93
C ARG A 42 7.70 5.72 -4.97
N ILE A 43 6.88 4.81 -5.48
CA ILE A 43 7.30 3.86 -6.51
C ILE A 43 7.29 4.57 -7.87
N GLU A 44 6.22 5.29 -8.19
CA GLU A 44 6.10 6.10 -9.39
C GLU A 44 7.30 7.03 -9.53
N SER A 45 7.68 7.75 -8.46
CA SER A 45 8.82 8.68 -8.46
C SER A 45 10.18 8.03 -8.75
N ARG A 46 10.31 6.72 -8.52
CA ARG A 46 11.52 5.93 -8.80
C ARG A 46 11.51 5.28 -10.17
N VAL A 47 10.32 4.96 -10.68
CA VAL A 47 10.13 4.33 -11.99
C VAL A 47 10.24 5.35 -13.12
N GLY A 48 9.64 6.54 -12.96
CA GLY A 48 9.70 7.61 -13.95
C GLY A 48 8.52 8.58 -13.88
N SER A 49 8.26 9.30 -14.97
CA SER A 49 7.13 10.24 -15.04
C SER A 49 5.83 9.54 -15.43
N VAL A 50 4.77 9.75 -14.65
CA VAL A 50 3.44 9.22 -14.94
C VAL A 50 2.87 9.84 -16.22
N GLN A 51 2.55 8.99 -17.19
CA GLN A 51 2.00 9.41 -18.49
C GLN A 51 0.46 9.44 -18.50
N ARG A 52 -0.17 8.54 -17.75
CA ARG A 52 -1.63 8.41 -17.69
C ARG A 52 -2.03 7.67 -16.41
N ARG A 53 -3.15 8.11 -15.81
CA ARG A 53 -3.86 7.36 -14.75
C ARG A 53 -5.26 7.00 -15.23
N VAL A 54 -5.73 5.82 -14.83
CA VAL A 54 -7.10 5.36 -15.10
C VAL A 54 -7.67 4.81 -13.79
N PRO A 55 -8.66 5.47 -13.18
CA PRO A 55 -9.23 5.00 -11.93
C PRO A 55 -10.01 3.70 -12.14
N THR A 56 -9.93 2.78 -11.18
CA THR A 56 -10.82 1.63 -11.06
C THR A 56 -12.04 2.00 -10.21
N SER A 57 -13.02 1.11 -10.11
CA SER A 57 -14.22 1.34 -9.27
C SER A 57 -13.87 1.62 -7.80
N GLU A 58 -12.81 1.00 -7.30
CA GLU A 58 -12.32 1.15 -5.92
C GLU A 58 -11.87 2.58 -5.59
N ALA A 59 -11.40 3.33 -6.59
CA ALA A 59 -11.02 4.73 -6.43
C ALA A 59 -12.20 5.63 -6.06
N TYR A 60 -13.44 5.19 -6.32
CA TYR A 60 -14.67 5.91 -5.99
C TYR A 60 -15.31 5.45 -4.67
N LEU A 61 -14.71 4.49 -3.98
CA LEU A 61 -15.17 4.07 -2.65
C LEU A 61 -14.68 5.07 -1.59
N ALA A 62 -15.48 5.26 -0.55
CA ALA A 62 -15.04 5.99 0.64
C ALA A 62 -13.92 5.21 1.34
N ALA A 63 -12.84 5.91 1.71
CA ALA A 63 -11.75 5.30 2.46
C ALA A 63 -12.20 5.02 3.90
N ASP A 64 -12.32 3.74 4.26
CA ASP A 64 -12.51 3.34 5.65
C ASP A 64 -11.23 3.67 6.44
N GLN A 65 -11.36 4.43 7.52
CA GLN A 65 -10.23 4.95 8.32
C GLN A 65 -9.64 3.85 9.22
N GLY A 66 -9.21 2.73 8.64
CA GLY A 66 -8.48 1.66 9.33
C GLY A 66 -7.02 2.05 9.57
N VAL A 67 -6.78 3.02 10.45
CA VAL A 67 -5.44 3.49 10.85
C VAL A 67 -4.70 2.37 11.58
N HIS A 68 -3.87 1.60 10.88
CA HIS A 68 -2.80 0.81 11.50
C HIS A 68 -1.61 1.73 11.78
N GLN A 69 -1.72 2.57 12.82
CA GLN A 69 -0.56 3.21 13.43
C GLN A 69 0.16 2.16 14.26
N GLN A 70 1.19 1.54 13.69
CA GLN A 70 2.17 0.80 14.48
C GLN A 70 3.03 1.82 15.22
N THR A 71 2.67 2.14 16.45
CA THR A 71 3.58 2.80 17.40
C THR A 71 4.61 1.76 17.87
N PRO A 72 5.92 1.93 17.61
CA PRO A 72 6.92 1.10 18.27
C PRO A 72 6.93 1.46 19.76
N ALA A 73 6.51 0.52 20.60
CA ALA A 73 6.78 0.59 22.03
C ALA A 73 8.29 0.39 22.22
N TYR A 74 9.05 1.48 22.35
CA TYR A 74 10.37 1.39 22.95
C TYR A 74 10.16 1.27 24.46
N ASP A 75 10.49 0.10 24.98
CA ASP A 75 10.54 -0.18 26.41
C ASP A 75 11.60 0.73 27.04
N THR A 76 11.15 1.82 27.67
CA THR A 76 12.02 2.60 28.54
C THR A 76 12.07 1.87 29.87
N ALA A 77 12.84 0.79 29.93
CA ALA A 77 13.21 0.17 31.18
C ALA A 77 14.01 1.21 31.99
N THR A 78 13.28 1.85 32.89
CA THR A 78 13.74 2.79 33.90
C THR A 78 14.93 2.22 34.68
N GLY A 79 15.87 3.11 34.96
CA GLY A 79 17.14 2.83 35.60
C GLY A 79 17.05 1.99 36.87
N TRP A 80 17.90 0.97 36.92
CA TRP A 80 18.33 0.32 38.14
C TRP A 80 19.69 0.90 38.53
N MET A 81 19.66 1.97 39.32
CA MET A 81 20.80 2.44 40.09
C MET A 81 20.96 1.49 41.28
N SER A 82 21.84 0.50 41.19
CA SER A 82 22.28 -0.27 42.37
C SER A 82 23.21 0.59 43.22
N LYS A 83 22.68 1.12 44.32
CA LYS A 83 23.43 1.52 45.52
C LYS A 83 22.90 0.67 46.69
N SER A 84 23.73 -0.23 47.19
CA SER A 84 23.97 -0.54 48.62
C SER A 84 25.03 -1.62 48.70
#